data_AF-G5J8I7-F1
#
_entry.id   AF-G5J8I7-F1
#
_cell.length_a   1.000
_cell.length_b   1.000
_cell.length_c   1.000
_cell.angle_alpha   90.00
_cell.angle_beta   90.00
_cell.angle_gamma   90.00
#
_symmetry.space_group_name_H-M   'P 1'
#
loop_
_entity.id
_entity.type
_entity.pdbx_description
1 polymer ?
#
loop_
_entity_poly.entity_id
_entity_poly.type
_entity_poly.pdbx_seq_one_letter_code
_entity_poly.pdbx_strand_id
1 'polypeptide(L)'
;MTEWHIRYGGRGVMIYWHVDKHSTCIYSQLKTCSSSEVAAMIEGLLRHCTNMKVDKNYVDSHGQSEVAFAFCHLLGFNLMPRLKAINLQKLYLPHRGQSHAYPNLKPILTRSINWDLI
;
A
#
# COMPACT_ATOMS: atom_id res chain seq x y z
N MET A 1 12.59 2.61 23.12
CA MET A 1 13.18 1.34 22.62
C MET A 1 13.94 1.69 21.34
N THR A 2 15.26 1.50 21.28
CA THR A 2 16.08 1.85 20.10
C THR A 2 16.60 0.60 19.41
N GLU A 3 16.40 0.53 18.10
CA GLU A 3 16.75 -0.62 17.25
C GLU A 3 17.83 -0.26 16.23
N TRP A 4 18.56 -1.27 15.77
CA TRP A 4 19.55 -1.11 14.71
C TRP A 4 18.88 -1.04 13.34
N HIS A 5 19.13 0.04 12.59
CA HIS A 5 18.57 0.23 11.26
C HIS A 5 19.53 -0.24 10.17
N ILE A 6 19.25 -1.39 9.55
CA ILE A 6 20.12 -2.03 8.54
C ILE A 6 20.49 -1.09 7.39
N ARG A 7 19.52 -0.31 6.86
CA ARG A 7 19.78 0.62 5.74
C ARG A 7 20.60 1.86 6.12
N TYR A 8 20.50 2.34 7.36
CA TYR A 8 21.08 3.63 7.78
C TYR A 8 22.30 3.47 8.70
N GLY A 9 22.61 2.24 9.15
CA GLY A 9 23.87 1.92 9.83
C GLY A 9 24.00 2.52 11.24
N GLY A 10 22.92 2.54 12.03
CA GLY A 10 22.95 3.07 13.40
C GLY A 10 21.74 2.66 14.24
N ARG A 11 21.77 2.99 15.54
CA ARG A 11 20.63 2.76 16.45
C ARG A 11 19.71 3.97 16.47
N GLY A 12 18.41 3.73 16.41
CA GLY A 12 17.41 4.79 16.45
C GLY A 12 16.00 4.28 16.72
N VAL A 13 15.03 5.16 16.55
CA VAL A 13 13.60 4.83 16.55
C VAL A 13 13.06 5.04 15.15
N MET A 14 12.09 4.22 14.74
CA MET A 14 11.38 4.43 13.49
C MET A 14 9.94 4.82 13.80
N ILE A 15 9.51 5.92 13.18
CA ILE A 15 8.15 6.45 13.34
C ILE A 15 7.48 6.43 11.97
N TYR A 16 6.27 5.88 11.91
CA TYR A 16 5.40 5.96 10.76
C TYR A 16 4.39 7.08 10.96
N TRP A 17 4.23 7.94 9.97
CA TRP A 17 3.38 9.13 10.03
C TRP A 17 2.27 9.04 9.01
N HIS A 18 1.06 9.41 9.44
CA HIS A 18 -0.09 9.65 8.58
C HIS A 18 -0.30 11.14 8.52
N VAL A 19 -0.29 11.68 7.31
CA VAL A 19 -0.29 13.10 7.07
C VAL A 19 -1.44 13.42 6.11
N ASP A 20 -2.20 14.47 6.43
CA ASP A 20 -3.27 14.93 5.57
C ASP A 20 -2.75 15.70 4.34
N LYS A 21 -3.67 16.18 3.50
CA LYS A 21 -3.33 16.93 2.28
C LYS A 21 -2.61 18.26 2.55
N HIS A 22 -2.78 18.82 3.74
CA HIS A 22 -2.18 20.09 4.15
C HIS A 22 -0.95 19.91 5.04
N SER A 23 -0.33 18.71 5.00
CA SER A 23 0.87 18.39 5.77
C SER A 23 0.68 18.35 7.29
N THR A 24 -0.57 18.24 7.76
CA THR A 24 -0.88 18.04 9.17
C THR A 24 -0.78 16.55 9.50
N CYS A 25 0.04 16.21 10.49
CA CYS A 25 0.08 14.85 11.02
C CYS A 25 -1.23 14.53 11.76
N ILE A 26 -1.96 13.53 11.28
CA ILE A 26 -3.22 13.06 11.88
C ILE A 26 -3.01 11.84 12.78
N TYR A 27 -1.95 11.08 12.54
CA TYR A 27 -1.60 9.93 13.36
C TYR A 27 -0.11 9.61 13.22
N SER A 28 0.52 9.18 14.31
CA SER A 28 1.88 8.67 14.26
C SER A 28 2.04 7.51 15.23
N GLN A 29 2.93 6.59 14.89
CA GLN A 29 3.21 5.42 15.70
C GLN A 29 4.65 4.97 15.57
N LEU A 30 5.17 4.36 16.62
CA LEU A 30 6.45 3.67 16.57
C LEU A 30 6.29 2.35 15.81
N LYS A 31 7.26 2.05 14.96
CA LYS A 31 7.38 0.76 14.28
C LYS A 31 8.79 0.20 14.48
N THR A 32 8.93 -1.12 14.43
CA THR A 32 10.26 -1.75 14.41
C THR A 32 10.91 -1.57 13.03
N CYS A 33 12.23 -1.59 12.96
CA CYS A 33 12.96 -1.42 11.69
C CYS A 33 12.66 -2.53 10.67
N SER A 34 12.23 -3.70 11.13
CA SER A 34 11.90 -4.87 10.32
C SER A 34 10.39 -5.04 10.04
N SER A 35 9.53 -4.28 10.71
CA SER A 35 8.07 -4.43 10.58
C SER A 35 7.54 -3.95 9.22
N SER A 36 6.44 -4.59 8.80
CA SER A 36 5.72 -4.25 7.58
C SER A 36 5.15 -2.83 7.64
N GLU A 37 5.34 -2.08 6.56
CA GLU A 37 4.74 -0.75 6.42
C GLU A 37 3.23 -0.81 6.17
N VAL A 38 2.74 -1.92 5.61
CA VAL A 38 1.32 -2.14 5.34
C VAL A 38 0.52 -2.23 6.65
N ALA A 39 1.06 -2.92 7.66
CA ALA A 39 0.41 -3.04 8.95
C ALA A 39 0.28 -1.67 9.64
N ALA A 40 1.39 -0.92 9.70
CA ALA A 40 1.39 0.44 10.23
C ALA A 40 0.46 1.38 9.43
N MET A 41 0.42 1.22 8.11
CA MET A 41 -0.50 1.96 7.27
C MET A 41 -1.97 1.68 7.65
N ILE A 42 -2.40 0.42 7.71
CA ILE A 42 -3.79 0.07 8.05
C ILE A 42 -4.15 0.54 9.46
N GLU A 43 -3.23 0.39 10.42
CA GLU A 43 -3.46 0.80 11.80
C GLU A 43 -3.78 2.29 11.90
N GLY A 44 -3.02 3.16 11.22
CA GLY A 44 -3.31 4.59 11.27
C GLY A 44 -4.58 4.99 10.53
N LEU A 45 -4.99 4.25 9.49
CA LEU A 45 -6.30 4.46 8.85
C LEU A 45 -7.47 4.14 9.77
N LEU A 46 -7.30 3.20 10.70
CA LEU A 46 -8.36 2.80 11.63
C LEU A 46 -8.33 3.60 12.95
N ARG A 47 -7.14 4.02 13.39
CA ARG A 47 -6.90 4.56 14.73
C ARG A 47 -6.47 6.03 14.74
N HIS A 48 -6.67 6.78 13.66
CA HIS A 48 -6.25 8.19 13.61
C HIS A 48 -6.95 9.11 14.63
N CYS A 49 -7.94 8.63 15.40
CA CYS A 49 -8.57 9.37 16.49
C CYS A 49 -9.08 10.77 16.10
N THR A 50 -9.39 11.00 14.82
CA THR A 50 -9.97 12.24 14.31
C THR A 50 -11.34 11.97 13.70
N ASN A 51 -12.19 13.00 13.65
CA ASN A 51 -13.46 12.93 12.94
C ASN A 51 -13.31 13.03 11.41
N MET A 52 -12.07 13.00 10.90
CA MET A 52 -11.83 13.07 9.46
C MET A 52 -12.29 11.78 8.79
N LYS A 53 -12.98 11.92 7.67
CA LYS A 53 -13.30 10.79 6.80
C LYS A 53 -12.14 10.55 5.84
N VAL A 54 -11.41 9.46 6.03
CA VAL A 54 -10.31 9.08 5.15
C VAL A 54 -10.85 8.18 4.04
N ASP A 55 -11.01 8.70 2.83
CA ASP A 55 -11.51 7.90 1.69
C ASP A 55 -10.37 7.33 0.82
N LYS A 56 -9.22 8.00 0.80
CA LYS A 56 -8.06 7.69 -0.06
C LYS A 56 -6.78 7.78 0.75
N ASN A 57 -5.95 6.75 0.66
CA ASN A 57 -4.65 6.72 1.30
C ASN A 57 -3.54 6.61 0.26
N TYR A 58 -2.62 7.58 0.24
CA TYR A 58 -1.49 7.60 -0.68
C TYR A 58 -0.26 7.04 0.01
N VAL A 59 0.29 5.98 -0.55
CA VAL A 59 1.50 5.35 0.00
C VAL A 59 2.61 5.27 -1.04
N ASP A 60 3.84 5.17 -0.54
CA ASP A 60 5.00 4.96 -1.38
C ASP A 60 5.04 3.51 -1.91
N SER A 61 6.15 3.15 -2.53
CA SER A 61 6.33 1.85 -3.17
C SER A 61 6.40 0.66 -2.21
N HIS A 62 6.66 0.86 -0.92
CA HIS A 62 6.72 -0.22 0.06
C HIS A 62 5.38 -0.42 0.78
N GLY A 63 4.48 0.58 0.73
CA GLY A 63 3.10 0.45 1.16
C GLY A 63 2.21 -0.38 0.23
N GLN A 64 2.72 -0.84 -0.92
CA GLN A 64 1.98 -1.71 -1.83
C GLN A 64 2.17 -3.19 -1.46
N SER A 65 1.08 -3.93 -1.29
CA SER A 65 1.08 -5.40 -1.24
C SER A 65 -0.32 -5.93 -1.56
N GLU A 66 -0.43 -7.20 -1.97
CA GLU A 66 -1.73 -7.85 -2.19
C GLU A 66 -2.60 -7.81 -0.92
N VAL A 67 -1.98 -8.02 0.25
CA VAL A 67 -2.63 -7.92 1.56
C VAL A 67 -3.14 -6.51 1.82
N ALA A 68 -2.37 -5.46 1.49
CA ALA A 68 -2.78 -4.07 1.61
C ALA A 68 -4.04 -3.80 0.75
N PHE A 69 -4.01 -4.23 -0.51
CA PHE A 69 -5.16 -4.06 -1.40
C PHE A 69 -6.40 -4.79 -0.89
N ALA A 70 -6.26 -6.03 -0.44
CA ALA A 70 -7.36 -6.83 0.10
C ALA A 70 -8.00 -6.17 1.32
N PHE A 71 -7.21 -5.81 2.34
CA PHE A 71 -7.75 -5.17 3.54
C PHE A 71 -8.28 -3.78 3.29
N CYS A 72 -7.61 -2.94 2.48
CA CYS A 72 -8.15 -1.64 2.12
C CYS A 72 -9.50 -1.78 1.41
N HIS A 73 -9.64 -2.74 0.49
CA HIS A 73 -10.92 -3.03 -0.17
C HIS A 73 -12.01 -3.45 0.83
N LEU A 74 -11.70 -4.39 1.73
CA LEU A 74 -12.64 -4.87 2.76
C LEU A 74 -13.07 -3.76 3.73
N LEU A 75 -12.16 -2.86 4.07
CA LEU A 75 -12.40 -1.74 4.99
C LEU A 75 -13.01 -0.51 4.30
N GLY A 76 -13.20 -0.54 2.98
CA GLY A 76 -13.80 0.56 2.21
C GLY A 76 -12.86 1.74 1.94
N PHE A 77 -11.54 1.53 2.05
CA PHE A 77 -10.53 2.54 1.75
C PHE A 77 -9.96 2.36 0.35
N ASN A 78 -9.76 3.46 -0.37
CA ASN A 78 -9.05 3.42 -1.64
C ASN A 78 -7.54 3.53 -1.39
N LEU A 79 -6.83 2.42 -1.56
CA LEU A 79 -5.37 2.42 -1.56
C LEU A 79 -4.86 3.02 -2.87
N MET A 80 -4.04 4.07 -2.76
CA MET A 80 -3.42 4.78 -3.88
C MET A 80 -1.89 4.63 -3.81
N PRO A 81 -1.33 3.43 -4.09
CA PRO A 81 0.09 3.21 -3.95
C PRO A 81 0.85 3.78 -5.14
N ARG A 82 2.07 4.24 -4.88
CA ARG A 82 3.03 4.56 -5.94
C ARG A 82 3.62 3.26 -6.50
N LEU A 83 3.08 2.81 -7.63
CA LEU A 83 3.61 1.69 -8.40
C LEU A 83 4.99 2.05 -9.00
N LYS A 84 6.08 1.57 -8.39
CA LYS A 84 7.43 1.76 -8.93
C LYS A 84 7.68 0.83 -10.11
N ALA A 85 8.39 1.35 -11.11
CA ALA A 85 8.76 0.60 -12.32
C ALA A 85 7.55 -0.09 -12.95
N ILE A 86 6.49 0.69 -13.23
CA ILE A 86 5.22 0.17 -13.74
C ILE A 86 5.41 -0.73 -14.96
N ASN A 87 6.39 -0.41 -15.81
CA ASN A 87 6.78 -1.18 -17.00
C ASN A 87 7.29 -2.60 -16.71
N LEU A 88 7.70 -2.90 -15.48
CA LEU A 88 8.15 -4.23 -15.04
C LEU A 88 7.07 -4.99 -14.27
N GLN A 89 5.94 -4.34 -13.95
CA GLN A 89 4.86 -4.99 -13.21
C GLN A 89 4.15 -6.00 -14.11
N LYS A 90 3.59 -7.05 -13.49
CA LYS A 90 2.77 -8.05 -14.18
C LYS A 90 1.37 -8.05 -13.60
N LEU A 91 0.42 -7.51 -14.35
CA LEU A 91 -0.98 -7.44 -13.96
C LEU A 91 -1.76 -8.58 -14.62
N TYR A 92 -2.52 -9.32 -13.83
CA TYR A 92 -3.37 -10.39 -14.33
C TYR A 92 -4.67 -9.83 -14.92
N LEU A 93 -5.13 -10.43 -16.01
CA LEU A 93 -6.43 -10.08 -16.59
C LEU A 93 -7.58 -10.63 -15.75
N PRO A 94 -8.69 -9.90 -15.56
CA PRO A 94 -9.83 -10.42 -14.80
C PRO A 94 -10.44 -11.67 -15.44
N HIS A 95 -10.65 -11.66 -16.76
CA HIS A 95 -11.20 -12.79 -17.51
C HIS A 95 -10.46 -13.00 -18.84
N ARG A 96 -10.58 -14.21 -19.41
CA ARG A 96 -10.07 -14.51 -20.76
C ARG A 96 -10.75 -13.61 -21.80
N GLY A 97 -10.00 -13.18 -22.82
CA GLY A 97 -10.51 -12.35 -23.91
C GLY A 97 -10.62 -10.85 -23.62
N GLN A 98 -10.38 -10.40 -22.38
CA GLN A 98 -10.49 -8.98 -22.01
C GLN A 98 -9.23 -8.14 -22.30
N SER A 99 -8.22 -8.69 -22.98
CA SER A 99 -6.98 -7.96 -23.30
C SER A 99 -7.25 -6.67 -24.12
N HIS A 100 -8.29 -6.69 -24.97
CA HIS A 100 -8.67 -5.54 -25.79
C HIS A 100 -9.25 -4.37 -24.98
N ALA A 101 -9.76 -4.61 -23.76
CA ALA A 101 -10.33 -3.56 -22.91
C ALA A 101 -9.26 -2.62 -22.34
N TYR A 102 -7.99 -3.04 -22.33
CA TYR A 102 -6.89 -2.31 -21.69
C TYR A 102 -5.71 -2.07 -22.65
N PRO A 103 -5.91 -1.31 -23.75
CA PRO A 103 -4.90 -1.17 -24.81
C PRO A 103 -3.58 -0.59 -24.29
N ASN A 104 -3.64 0.36 -23.36
CA ASN A 104 -2.47 1.04 -22.80
C ASN A 104 -1.69 0.20 -21.78
N LEU A 105 -2.30 -0.86 -21.24
CA LEU A 105 -1.67 -1.73 -20.24
C LEU A 105 -1.14 -3.03 -20.84
N LYS A 106 -1.36 -3.27 -22.15
CA LYS A 106 -0.89 -4.47 -22.87
C LYS A 106 0.54 -4.90 -22.54
N PRO A 107 1.55 -4.00 -22.42
CA PRO A 107 2.92 -4.41 -22.15
C PRO A 107 3.12 -5.08 -20.77
N ILE A 108 2.24 -4.79 -19.81
CA ILE A 108 2.35 -5.24 -18.42
C ILE A 108 1.27 -6.26 -18.04
N LEU A 109 0.37 -6.60 -18.98
CA LEU A 109 -0.68 -7.59 -18.77
C LEU A 109 -0.15 -9.00 -19.02
N THR A 110 -0.60 -9.95 -18.21
CA THR A 110 -0.26 -11.37 -18.33
C THR A 110 -1.51 -12.24 -18.49
N ARG A 111 -1.43 -13.53 -18.14
CA ARG A 111 -2.56 -14.46 -18.16
C ARG A 111 -3.76 -13.94 -17.34
N SER A 112 -4.94 -14.50 -17.61
CA SER A 112 -6.10 -14.23 -16.77
C SER A 112 -5.96 -14.88 -15.38
N ILE A 113 -6.64 -14.28 -14.40
CA ILE A 113 -6.87 -14.87 -13.09
C ILE A 113 -7.58 -16.21 -13.29
N ASN A 114 -7.15 -17.22 -12.52
CA ASN A 114 -7.88 -18.47 -12.43
C ASN A 114 -8.73 -18.41 -11.17
N TRP A 115 -10.01 -18.07 -11.35
CA TRP A 115 -10.95 -17.93 -10.25
C TRP A 115 -11.27 -19.26 -9.55
N ASP A 116 -11.05 -20.41 -10.19
CA ASP A 116 -11.26 -21.70 -9.54
C ASP A 116 -10.21 -22.01 -8.46
N LEU A 117 -9.12 -21.23 -8.38
CA LEU A 117 -8.04 -21.38 -7.39
C LEU A 117 -8.17 -20.41 -6.20
N ILE A 118 -9.15 -19.51 -6.20
CA ILE A 118 -9.32 -18.43 -5.21
C ILE A 118 -10.76 -18.44 -4.72
#